data_AF-A0AAE3EIS1-F1
#
_entry.id   AF-A0AAE3EIS1-F1
#
_cell.length_a   1.000
_cell.length_b   1.000
_cell.length_c   1.000
_cell.angle_alpha   90.00
_cell.angle_beta   90.00
_cell.angle_gamma   90.00
#
_symmetry.space_group_name_H-M   'P 1'
#
loop_
_entity.id
_entity.type
_entity.pdbx_description
1 polymer ?
#
loop_
_entity_poly.entity_id
_entity_poly.type
_entity_poly.pdbx_seq_one_letter_code
_entity_poly.pdbx_strand_id
1 'polypeptide(L)'
;MNGWGADAMAGKIENGDEVWSVTMFLKGLTRYEFKFETSGGTVWQENWGEGGVADGPNIQWTSGSEGLYDISVRFGADGSFSWTAFPQGS
;
A
#
# COMPACT_ATOMS: atom_id res chain seq x y z
N MET A 1 5.62 -6.20 -5.03
CA MET A 1 4.59 -7.00 -4.33
C MET A 1 5.23 -8.25 -3.76
N ASN A 2 4.81 -8.67 -2.57
CA ASN A 2 5.37 -9.79 -1.80
C ASN A 2 4.52 -11.07 -1.91
N GLY A 3 3.64 -11.17 -2.91
CA GLY A 3 2.90 -12.40 -3.22
C GLY A 3 1.95 -12.89 -2.12
N TRP A 4 1.21 -11.98 -1.47
CA TRP A 4 0.34 -12.25 -0.31
C TRP A 4 1.07 -12.65 0.98
N GLY A 5 2.39 -12.49 1.04
CA GLY A 5 3.14 -12.58 2.30
C GLY A 5 2.80 -11.42 3.24
N ALA A 6 2.94 -11.67 4.55
CA ALA A 6 2.86 -10.61 5.57
C ALA A 6 4.20 -9.91 5.77
N ASP A 7 5.29 -10.42 5.18
CA ASP A 7 6.62 -9.84 5.32
C ASP A 7 6.62 -8.36 4.95
N ALA A 8 7.01 -7.52 5.91
CA ALA A 8 7.11 -6.09 5.73
C ALA A 8 7.98 -5.75 4.51
N MET A 9 7.44 -4.94 3.60
CA MET A 9 8.24 -4.39 2.51
C MET A 9 9.15 -3.29 3.05
N ALA A 10 10.36 -3.20 2.50
CA ALA A 10 11.24 -2.07 2.79
C ALA A 10 10.56 -0.78 2.32
N GLY A 11 10.14 0.05 3.27
CA GLY A 11 9.52 1.35 3.03
C GLY A 11 10.03 2.37 4.04
N LYS A 12 9.58 3.60 3.90
CA LYS A 12 9.98 4.71 4.78
C LYS A 12 8.75 5.38 5.39
N ILE A 13 8.86 5.77 6.66
CA ILE A 13 7.90 6.69 7.28
C ILE A 13 8.30 8.10 6.87
N GLU A 14 7.38 8.86 6.30
CA GLU A 14 7.62 10.22 5.83
C GLU A 14 7.12 11.26 6.84
N ASN A 15 7.90 12.33 7.03
CA ASN A 15 7.56 13.57 7.75
C ASN A 15 7.02 13.45 9.19
N GLY A 16 7.14 12.29 9.85
CA GLY A 16 6.54 12.09 11.18
C GLY A 16 5.00 12.00 11.17
N ASP A 17 4.38 11.92 9.98
CA ASP A 17 2.95 12.13 9.73
C ASP A 17 2.14 10.84 9.49
N GLU A 18 2.57 9.70 10.05
CA GLU A 18 1.83 8.42 9.95
C GLU A 18 1.70 7.90 8.50
N VAL A 19 2.53 8.40 7.56
CA VAL A 19 2.55 7.95 6.16
C VAL A 19 3.68 6.95 5.96
N TRP A 20 3.36 5.76 5.44
CA TRP A 20 4.33 4.79 4.97
C TRP A 20 4.36 4.76 3.45
N SER A 21 5.55 4.76 2.86
CA SER A 21 5.76 4.80 1.41
C SER A 21 6.74 3.72 0.92
N VAL A 22 6.45 3.13 -0.25
CA VAL A 22 7.31 2.18 -0.96
C VAL A 22 7.35 2.50 -2.45
N THR A 23 8.52 2.34 -3.07
CA THR A 23 8.67 2.43 -4.53
C THR A 23 8.68 1.02 -5.13
N MET A 24 7.86 0.77 -6.16
CA MET A 24 7.87 -0.51 -6.85
C MET A 24 7.67 -0.39 -8.35
N PHE A 25 8.31 -1.29 -9.10
CA PHE A 25 8.09 -1.42 -10.53
C PHE A 25 6.79 -2.21 -10.78
N LEU A 26 5.91 -1.66 -11.60
CA LEU A 26 4.62 -2.24 -11.94
C LEU A 26 4.47 -2.36 -13.46
N LYS A 27 3.81 -3.44 -13.89
CA LYS A 27 3.38 -3.65 -15.27
C LYS A 27 2.26 -2.66 -15.60
N GLY A 28 2.23 -2.18 -16.84
CA GLY A 28 1.20 -1.25 -17.29
C GLY A 28 -0.15 -1.94 -17.49
N LEU A 29 -1.24 -1.19 -17.30
CA LEU A 29 -2.63 -1.64 -17.50
C LEU A 29 -2.95 -2.97 -16.81
N THR A 30 -2.32 -3.21 -15.66
CA THR A 30 -2.41 -4.48 -14.93
C THR A 30 -3.22 -4.26 -13.66
N ARG A 31 -4.20 -5.15 -13.42
CA ARG A 31 -4.99 -5.14 -12.18
C ARG A 31 -4.19 -5.79 -11.06
N TYR A 32 -4.10 -5.08 -9.96
CA TYR A 32 -3.45 -5.51 -8.74
C TYR A 32 -4.46 -5.54 -7.59
N GLU A 33 -4.21 -6.45 -6.67
CA GLU A 33 -4.91 -6.53 -5.40
C GLU A 33 -3.90 -6.52 -4.27
N PHE A 34 -4.17 -5.74 -3.23
CA PHE A 34 -3.29 -5.66 -2.08
C PHE A 34 -4.04 -5.22 -0.82
N LYS A 35 -3.35 -5.41 0.30
CA LYS A 35 -3.72 -4.92 1.62
C LYS A 35 -2.50 -4.34 2.31
N PHE A 36 -2.73 -3.52 3.32
CA PHE A 36 -1.71 -3.02 4.22
C PHE A 36 -1.82 -3.72 5.57
N GLU A 37 -0.68 -3.89 6.24
CA GLU A 37 -0.59 -4.38 7.60
C GLU A 37 0.38 -3.45 8.36
N THR A 38 0.14 -3.21 9.64
CA THR A 38 0.89 -2.22 10.44
C THR A 38 1.77 -2.86 11.50
N SER A 39 1.64 -4.17 11.75
CA SER A 39 2.39 -4.86 12.81
C SER A 39 3.89 -5.03 12.48
N GLY A 40 4.26 -4.87 11.20
CA GLY A 40 5.63 -5.06 10.73
C GLY A 40 6.15 -6.49 10.88
N GLY A 41 5.24 -7.45 11.06
CA GLY A 41 5.56 -8.85 11.33
C GLY A 41 5.80 -9.69 10.08
N THR A 42 5.84 -11.00 10.30
CA THR A 42 5.93 -12.05 9.26
C THR A 42 4.65 -12.90 9.21
N VAL A 43 3.63 -12.52 9.97
CA VAL A 43 2.32 -13.19 10.08
C VAL A 43 1.22 -12.16 9.99
N TRP A 44 0.14 -12.49 9.27
CA TRP A 44 -1.01 -11.61 9.15
C TRP A 44 -1.68 -11.42 10.50
N GLN A 45 -1.75 -10.17 10.95
CA GLN A 45 -2.66 -9.74 12.01
C GLN A 45 -3.84 -8.96 11.40
N GLU A 46 -4.22 -7.85 12.00
CA GLU A 46 -5.17 -6.91 11.40
C GLU A 46 -4.57 -6.31 10.12
N ASN A 47 -5.36 -6.37 9.05
CA ASN A 47 -5.00 -5.86 7.75
C ASN A 47 -6.10 -4.94 7.23
N TRP A 48 -5.73 -3.96 6.42
CA TRP A 48 -6.65 -2.95 5.93
C TRP A 48 -6.61 -2.91 4.42
N GLY A 49 -7.79 -2.93 3.82
CA GLY A 49 -7.95 -2.86 2.38
C GLY A 49 -8.91 -1.74 1.98
N GLU A 50 -9.91 -2.05 1.16
CA GLU A 50 -10.84 -1.07 0.60
C GLU A 50 -11.52 -0.25 1.70
N GLY A 51 -11.46 1.08 1.57
CA GLY A 51 -12.01 2.02 2.55
C GLY A 51 -11.34 2.01 3.93
N GLY A 52 -10.21 1.30 4.11
CA GLY A 52 -9.53 1.22 5.40
C GLY A 52 -10.25 0.38 6.44
N VAL A 53 -11.17 -0.49 6.02
CA VAL A 53 -11.91 -1.37 6.92
C VAL A 53 -10.99 -2.50 7.37
N ALA A 54 -10.88 -2.67 8.70
CA ALA A 54 -10.17 -3.77 9.34
C ALA A 54 -10.70 -5.12 8.84
N ASP A 55 -9.81 -5.98 8.37
CA ASP A 55 -10.09 -7.27 7.73
C ASP A 55 -11.11 -7.19 6.57
N GLY A 56 -11.26 -6.00 5.99
CA GLY A 56 -12.18 -5.72 4.90
C GLY A 56 -11.74 -6.26 3.54
N PRO A 57 -12.43 -5.88 2.45
CA PRO A 57 -12.07 -6.29 1.08
C PRO A 57 -10.67 -5.83 0.67
N ASN A 58 -10.02 -6.52 -0.28
CA ASN A 58 -8.76 -6.05 -0.88
C ASN A 58 -8.96 -4.71 -1.62
N ILE A 59 -7.93 -3.87 -1.64
CA ILE A 59 -7.88 -2.74 -2.58
C ILE A 59 -7.69 -3.30 -3.98
N GLN A 60 -8.55 -2.89 -4.91
CA GLN A 60 -8.44 -3.24 -6.32
C GLN A 60 -8.03 -2.02 -7.12
N TRP A 61 -6.88 -2.08 -7.77
CA TRP A 61 -6.40 -0.95 -8.56
C TRP A 61 -5.72 -1.41 -9.85
N THR A 62 -5.91 -0.65 -10.92
CA THR A 62 -5.28 -0.90 -12.21
C THR A 62 -4.22 0.16 -12.45
N SER A 63 -3.00 -0.27 -12.71
CA SER A 63 -1.89 0.62 -13.03
C SER A 63 -2.08 1.34 -14.37
N GLY A 64 -1.42 2.49 -14.50
CA GLY A 64 -1.31 3.22 -15.77
C GLY A 64 -0.24 2.61 -16.67
N SER A 65 0.77 3.39 -17.06
CA SER A 65 1.93 2.91 -17.81
C SER A 65 2.81 1.99 -16.97
N GLU A 66 3.58 1.12 -17.64
CA GLU A 66 4.63 0.33 -16.99
C GLU A 66 5.73 1.27 -16.45
N GLY A 67 6.20 1.04 -15.23
CA GLY A 67 7.24 1.89 -14.63
C GLY A 67 7.32 1.78 -13.11
N LEU A 68 8.14 2.65 -12.51
CA LEU A 68 8.21 2.81 -11.05
C LEU A 68 7.04 3.64 -10.55
N TYR A 69 6.43 3.21 -9.45
CA TYR A 69 5.40 3.95 -8.74
C TYR A 69 5.82 4.15 -7.29
N ASP A 70 5.56 5.35 -6.78
CA ASP A 70 5.53 5.63 -5.34
C ASP A 70 4.13 5.33 -4.82
N ILE A 71 4.06 4.31 -3.96
CA ILE A 71 2.83 3.89 -3.29
C ILE A 71 2.93 4.33 -1.84
N SER A 72 1.93 5.06 -1.37
CA SER A 72 1.87 5.58 0.00
C SER A 72 0.55 5.22 0.64
N VAL A 73 0.57 4.99 1.95
CA VAL A 73 -0.62 4.77 2.78
C VAL A 73 -0.52 5.61 4.04
N ARG A 74 -1.66 6.14 4.48
CA ARG A 74 -1.81 6.89 5.72
C ARG A 74 -3.00 6.35 6.50
N PHE A 75 -2.77 6.12 7.80
CA PHE A 75 -3.80 5.94 8.81
C PHE A 75 -3.75 7.16 9.71
N GLY A 76 -4.79 7.99 9.67
CA GLY A 76 -4.87 9.16 10.55
C GLY A 76 -5.31 8.77 11.95
N ALA A 77 -4.82 9.50 12.96
CA ALA A 77 -5.28 9.37 14.35
C ALA A 77 -6.81 9.55 14.54
N ASP A 78 -7.51 10.15 13.58
CA ASP A 78 -8.97 10.29 13.54
C ASP A 78 -9.71 9.08 12.95
N GLY A 79 -8.98 8.01 12.61
CA GLY A 79 -9.50 6.82 11.94
C GLY A 79 -9.62 6.98 10.42
N SER A 80 -9.12 8.08 9.84
CA SER A 80 -9.11 8.25 8.39
C SER A 80 -8.11 7.29 7.73
N PHE A 81 -8.48 6.80 6.54
CA PHE A 81 -7.63 5.97 5.71
C PHE A 81 -7.49 6.61 4.33
N SER A 82 -6.25 6.68 3.84
CA SER A 82 -5.98 7.09 2.47
C SER A 82 -4.76 6.38 1.93
N TRP A 83 -4.74 6.16 0.61
CA TRP A 83 -3.58 5.61 -0.08
C TRP A 83 -3.48 6.23 -1.48
N THR A 84 -2.27 6.23 -2.02
CA THR A 84 -1.98 6.76 -3.36
C THR A 84 -1.01 5.85 -4.10
N ALA A 85 -1.06 5.88 -5.44
CA ALA A 85 -0.05 5.30 -6.31
C ALA A 85 0.27 6.29 -7.44
N PHE A 86 1.46 6.89 -7.41
CA PHE A 86 1.90 7.87 -8.40
C PHE A 86 3.06 7.32 -9.23
N PRO A 87 2.99 7.36 -10.58
CA PRO A 87 4.12 6.97 -11.42
C PRO A 87 5.27 7.97 -11.26
N GLN A 88 6.50 7.47 -11.16
CA GLN A 88 7.69 8.32 -11.20
C GLN A 88 7.99 8.72 -12.65
N GLY A 89 8.19 10.03 -12.89
CA GLY A 89 8.64 10.55 -14.18
C GLY A 89 7.56 10.77 -15.24
N SER A 90 6.33 11.08 -14.84
CA SER A 90 5.27 11.58 -15.75
C SER A 90 5.64 12.89 -16.41
#